data_AF-A0A4S9WPY6-F1
#
_entry.id   AF-A0A4S9WPY6-F1
#
_cell.length_a   1.000
_cell.length_b   1.000
_cell.length_c   1.000
_cell.angle_alpha   90.00
_cell.angle_beta   90.00
_cell.angle_gamma   90.00
#
_symmetry.space_group_name_H-M   'P 1'
#
loop_
_entity.id
_entity.type
_entity.pdbx_description
1 polymer ?
#
loop_
_entity_poly.entity_id
_entity_poly.type
_entity_poly.pdbx_seq_one_letter_code
_entity_poly.pdbx_strand_id
1 'polypeptide(L)'
;MPLLNFHLLNLKDNLQPHTFLSNLHEADPSTKVIVASKPRHFVVKATTQDASILNKSWDLMLLLQGPNASLPSSLQKHISSSYSLPVGIPSKLLASYPEKNAQLIKEAPSAGLTGSLENPKMPDSSQKLELSPELLKFMEELMKEHDGPVTMLNLLKFKAGGKESYYQYGQHFIKVAGKRGGDAKIVGNVVSKDSDWNEISIVHYPSIKHFCDMLAGEDYQAINDEFRLPALEDTLLVCTTEFGVMGSKAKL
;
A
#
# COMPACT_ATOMS: atom_id res chain seq x y z
N MET A 1 13.48 7.58 -14.13
CA MET A 1 12.80 6.99 -12.96
C MET A 1 13.62 5.78 -12.54
N PRO A 2 14.31 5.81 -11.38
CA PRO A 2 14.96 4.63 -10.83
C PRO A 2 14.05 3.41 -10.88
N LEU A 3 14.61 2.29 -11.32
CA LEU A 3 13.92 1.01 -11.33
C LEU A 3 14.02 0.39 -9.93
N LEU A 4 12.87 0.01 -9.39
CA LEU A 4 12.70 -0.71 -8.14
C LEU A 4 11.89 -1.98 -8.43
N ASN A 5 11.88 -2.91 -7.49
CA ASN A 5 11.10 -4.13 -7.58
C ASN A 5 10.16 -4.22 -6.39
N PHE A 6 8.87 -4.28 -6.70
CA PHE A 6 7.82 -4.58 -5.75
C PHE A 6 7.70 -6.10 -5.60
N HIS A 7 7.57 -6.59 -4.36
CA HIS A 7 7.38 -8.00 -4.07
C HIS A 7 6.27 -8.22 -3.03
N LEU A 8 5.47 -9.25 -3.25
CA LEU A 8 4.66 -9.92 -2.23
C LEU A 8 5.18 -11.34 -2.06
N LEU A 9 5.44 -11.74 -0.82
CA LEU A 9 6.09 -13.00 -0.49
C LEU A 9 5.30 -13.77 0.55
N ASN A 10 5.13 -15.08 0.32
CA ASN A 10 4.83 -16.03 1.38
C ASN A 10 6.11 -16.71 1.84
N LEU A 11 6.32 -16.74 3.15
CA LEU A 11 7.51 -17.28 3.76
C LEU A 11 7.28 -18.73 4.21
N LYS A 12 8.28 -19.59 4.05
CA LYS A 12 8.23 -20.99 4.49
C LYS A 12 8.55 -21.11 5.98
N ASP A 13 8.14 -22.25 6.56
CA ASP A 13 8.57 -22.71 7.89
C ASP A 13 8.36 -21.70 9.02
N ASN A 14 7.31 -20.85 8.90
CA ASN A 14 7.02 -19.74 9.81
C ASN A 14 8.20 -18.77 9.99
N LEU A 15 9.06 -18.64 8.97
CA LEU A 15 10.16 -17.69 8.97
C LEU A 15 9.62 -16.27 9.18
N GLN A 16 10.18 -15.59 10.17
CA GLN A 16 9.71 -14.26 10.52
C GLN A 16 10.21 -13.21 9.48
N PRO A 17 9.39 -12.19 9.14
CA PRO A 17 9.78 -11.16 8.19
C PRO A 17 11.11 -10.47 8.51
N HIS A 18 11.39 -10.19 9.78
CA HIS A 18 12.66 -9.57 10.19
C HIS A 18 13.87 -10.48 9.88
N THR A 19 13.73 -11.79 10.08
CA THR A 19 14.77 -12.76 9.75
C THR A 19 15.01 -12.83 8.24
N PHE A 20 13.93 -12.79 7.44
CA PHE A 20 14.05 -12.72 5.99
C PHE A 20 14.80 -11.46 5.53
N LEU A 21 14.50 -10.30 6.12
CA LEU A 21 15.19 -9.04 5.82
C LEU A 21 16.69 -9.08 6.18
N SER A 22 17.05 -9.68 7.32
CA SER A 22 18.46 -9.89 7.68
C SER A 22 19.17 -10.78 6.66
N ASN A 23 18.55 -11.90 6.29
CA ASN A 23 19.12 -12.81 5.27
C ASN A 23 19.27 -12.11 3.91
N LEU A 24 18.33 -11.23 3.54
CA LEU A 24 18.42 -10.43 2.32
C LEU A 24 19.62 -9.47 2.37
N HIS A 25 19.81 -8.78 3.49
CA HIS A 25 20.95 -7.87 3.66
C HIS A 25 22.29 -8.61 3.62
N GLU A 26 22.38 -9.79 4.24
CA GLU A 26 23.59 -10.63 4.19
C GLU A 26 23.87 -11.16 2.78
N ALA A 27 22.84 -11.58 2.04
CA ALA A 27 22.99 -12.14 0.71
C ALA A 27 23.26 -11.08 -0.38
N ASP A 28 22.71 -9.88 -0.22
CA ASP A 28 22.93 -8.75 -1.13
C ASP A 28 22.91 -7.40 -0.38
N PRO A 29 24.06 -6.99 0.21
CA PRO A 29 24.18 -5.74 0.94
C PRO A 29 23.93 -4.49 0.09
N SER A 30 23.96 -4.62 -1.25
CA SER A 30 23.74 -3.50 -2.17
C SER A 30 22.26 -3.19 -2.37
N THR A 31 21.38 -4.14 -2.06
CA THR A 31 19.93 -3.95 -2.14
C THR A 31 19.43 -3.12 -0.94
N LYS A 32 18.81 -1.98 -1.25
CA LYS A 32 18.15 -1.11 -0.29
C LYS A 32 16.68 -1.49 -0.16
N VAL A 33 16.24 -1.69 1.08
CA VAL A 33 14.83 -1.86 1.41
C VAL A 33 14.22 -0.48 1.54
N ILE A 34 13.38 -0.07 0.58
CA ILE A 34 12.69 1.21 0.60
C ILE A 34 11.44 1.12 1.47
N VAL A 35 10.65 0.05 1.28
CA VAL A 35 9.48 -0.26 2.10
C VAL A 35 9.53 -1.73 2.48
N ALA A 36 9.20 -2.03 3.73
CA ALA A 36 8.88 -3.38 4.17
C ALA A 36 7.64 -3.33 5.07
N SER A 37 6.63 -4.15 4.76
CA SER A 37 5.38 -4.17 5.52
C SER A 37 4.74 -5.55 5.57
N LYS A 38 3.89 -5.76 6.57
CA LYS A 38 3.03 -6.94 6.72
C LYS A 38 1.66 -6.63 6.13
N PRO A 39 1.22 -7.34 5.07
CA PRO A 39 -0.17 -7.30 4.63
C PRO A 39 -1.15 -7.74 5.73
N ARG A 40 -2.22 -6.97 5.92
CA ARG A 40 -3.21 -7.18 7.00
C ARG A 40 -4.60 -7.52 6.47
N HIS A 41 -5.09 -6.79 5.47
CA HIS A 41 -6.45 -6.95 4.96
C HIS A 41 -6.59 -6.44 3.52
N PHE A 42 -7.34 -7.14 2.70
CA PHE A 42 -7.69 -6.72 1.34
C PHE A 42 -8.97 -5.88 1.39
N VAL A 43 -8.82 -4.56 1.19
CA VAL A 43 -9.96 -3.63 1.13
C VAL A 43 -10.65 -3.75 -0.23
N VAL A 44 -9.84 -3.82 -1.31
CA VAL A 44 -10.33 -4.06 -2.67
C VAL A 44 -9.52 -5.21 -3.26
N LYS A 45 -10.22 -6.22 -3.79
CA LYS A 45 -9.57 -7.39 -4.41
C LYS A 45 -9.45 -7.19 -5.91
N ALA A 46 -8.35 -7.65 -6.49
CA ALA A 46 -8.19 -7.66 -7.94
C ALA A 46 -9.22 -8.61 -8.56
N THR A 47 -9.75 -8.24 -9.73
CA THR A 47 -10.82 -8.99 -10.42
C THR A 47 -10.41 -9.50 -11.81
N THR A 48 -9.29 -9.02 -12.33
CA THR A 48 -8.80 -9.34 -13.67
C THR A 48 -7.49 -10.15 -13.62
N GLN A 49 -6.50 -9.79 -14.44
CA GLN A 49 -5.21 -10.46 -14.51
C GLN A 49 -4.57 -10.55 -13.12
N ASP A 50 -3.91 -11.67 -12.84
CA ASP A 50 -3.24 -11.97 -11.57
C ASP A 50 -4.15 -12.10 -10.34
N ALA A 51 -5.48 -11.99 -10.44
CA ALA A 51 -6.38 -12.08 -9.29
C ALA A 51 -6.19 -13.37 -8.46
N SER A 52 -5.90 -14.50 -9.12
CA SER A 52 -5.67 -15.79 -8.46
C SER A 52 -4.38 -15.85 -7.61
N ILE A 53 -3.38 -15.02 -7.93
CA ILE A 53 -2.14 -14.91 -7.17
C ILE A 53 -2.19 -13.74 -6.18
N LEU A 54 -2.63 -12.56 -6.63
CA LEU A 54 -2.65 -11.33 -5.82
C LEU A 54 -3.58 -11.42 -4.61
N ASN A 55 -4.74 -12.07 -4.74
CA ASN A 55 -5.73 -12.18 -3.67
C ASN A 55 -5.41 -13.29 -2.63
N LYS A 56 -4.23 -13.92 -2.70
CA LYS A 56 -3.74 -14.83 -1.66
C LYS A 56 -3.31 -14.05 -0.42
N SER A 57 -3.27 -14.71 0.74
CA SER A 57 -2.64 -14.13 1.93
C SER A 57 -1.12 -14.01 1.71
N TRP A 58 -0.53 -12.90 2.15
CA TRP A 58 0.90 -12.62 2.00
C TRP A 58 1.53 -12.29 3.35
N ASP A 59 2.75 -12.74 3.59
CA ASP A 59 3.46 -12.52 4.86
C ASP A 59 4.28 -11.24 4.84
N LEU A 60 4.78 -10.85 3.66
CA LEU A 60 5.74 -9.77 3.50
C LEU A 60 5.52 -9.04 2.17
N MET A 61 5.41 -7.72 2.25
CA MET A 61 5.46 -6.80 1.12
C MET A 61 6.76 -6.01 1.16
N LEU A 62 7.48 -5.96 0.04
CA LEU A 62 8.74 -5.24 -0.12
C LEU A 62 8.70 -4.30 -1.32
N LEU A 63 9.35 -3.15 -1.18
CA LEU A 63 9.80 -2.33 -2.30
C LEU A 63 11.31 -2.19 -2.20
N LEU A 64 12.02 -2.77 -3.17
CA LEU A 64 13.48 -2.90 -3.14
C LEU A 64 14.12 -2.06 -4.24
N GLN A 65 15.24 -1.42 -3.91
CA GLN A 65 16.12 -0.75 -4.87
C GLN A 65 17.48 -1.45 -4.87
N GLY A 66 17.83 -2.10 -5.96
CA GLY A 66 19.10 -2.81 -6.08
C GLY A 66 19.52 -2.97 -7.54
N PRO A 67 20.76 -3.47 -7.79
CA PRO A 67 21.27 -3.70 -9.14
C PRO A 67 20.54 -4.86 -9.84
N ASN A 68 19.93 -5.76 -9.07
CA ASN A 68 19.26 -6.95 -9.56
C ASN A 68 17.74 -6.77 -9.53
N ALA A 69 17.06 -7.22 -10.60
CA ALA A 69 15.60 -7.25 -10.66
C ALA A 69 14.97 -8.33 -9.77
N SER A 70 15.72 -9.38 -9.48
CA SER A 70 15.26 -10.57 -8.74
C SER A 70 15.92 -10.67 -7.38
N LEU A 71 15.21 -11.28 -6.42
CA LEU A 71 15.77 -11.64 -5.11
C LEU A 71 16.93 -12.63 -5.27
N PRO A 72 17.97 -12.56 -4.40
CA PRO A 72 19.08 -13.52 -4.40
C PRO A 72 18.60 -14.97 -4.37
N SER A 73 19.24 -15.84 -5.17
CA SER A 73 18.85 -17.25 -5.29
C SER A 73 18.90 -18.01 -3.95
N SER A 74 19.79 -17.61 -3.05
CA SER A 74 19.91 -18.15 -1.68
C SER A 74 18.64 -17.97 -0.84
N LEU A 75 17.80 -16.97 -1.15
CA LEU A 75 16.54 -16.71 -0.45
C LEU A 75 15.36 -17.52 -0.96
N GLN A 76 15.46 -18.10 -2.17
CA GLN A 76 14.36 -18.85 -2.78
C GLN A 76 13.93 -20.06 -1.95
N LYS A 77 14.87 -20.65 -1.19
CA LYS A 77 14.58 -21.73 -0.25
C LYS A 77 13.61 -21.33 0.87
N HIS A 78 13.49 -20.04 1.16
CA HIS A 78 12.63 -19.49 2.21
C HIS A 78 11.27 -18.97 1.70
N ILE A 79 11.02 -19.04 0.39
CA ILE A 79 9.82 -18.47 -0.24
C ILE A 79 8.96 -19.62 -0.78
N SER A 80 7.67 -19.66 -0.42
CA SER A 80 6.71 -20.66 -0.92
C SER A 80 5.93 -20.15 -2.13
N SER A 81 5.66 -18.85 -2.18
CA SER A 81 5.00 -18.18 -3.29
C SER A 81 5.46 -16.73 -3.34
N SER A 82 5.53 -16.16 -4.54
CA SER A 82 5.88 -14.76 -4.72
C SER A 82 5.11 -14.15 -5.87
N TYR A 83 4.90 -12.84 -5.78
CA TYR A 83 4.48 -11.99 -6.88
C TYR A 83 5.44 -10.81 -6.94
N SER A 84 5.89 -10.45 -8.14
CA SER A 84 6.89 -9.38 -8.31
C SER A 84 6.52 -8.47 -9.48
N LEU A 85 6.71 -7.16 -9.31
CA LEU A 85 6.53 -6.18 -10.38
C LEU A 85 7.69 -5.19 -10.42
N PRO A 86 8.34 -5.00 -11.59
CA PRO A 86 9.27 -3.89 -11.79
C PRO A 86 8.49 -2.57 -11.81
N VAL A 87 8.94 -1.59 -11.03
CA VAL A 87 8.29 -0.28 -10.90
C VAL A 87 9.31 0.85 -11.03
N GLY A 88 8.95 1.87 -11.81
CA GLY A 88 9.71 3.10 -11.98
C GLY A 88 9.20 4.18 -11.05
N ILE A 89 10.00 4.59 -10.07
CA ILE A 89 9.66 5.67 -9.13
C ILE A 89 10.36 6.98 -9.59
N PRO A 90 9.72 8.15 -9.53
CA PRO A 90 10.40 9.43 -9.76
C PRO A 90 11.56 9.66 -8.78
N SER A 91 12.74 10.05 -9.28
CA SER A 91 13.96 10.19 -8.46
C SER A 91 13.80 11.17 -7.30
N LYS A 92 13.10 12.29 -7.53
CA LYS A 92 12.83 13.30 -6.50
C LYS A 92 12.00 12.72 -5.34
N LEU A 93 10.96 11.95 -5.67
CA LEU A 93 10.10 11.30 -4.68
C LEU A 93 10.89 10.30 -3.85
N LEU A 94 11.67 9.45 -4.52
CA LEU A 94 12.51 8.44 -3.86
C LEU A 94 13.58 9.08 -2.95
N ALA A 95 14.21 10.17 -3.38
CA ALA A 95 15.21 10.87 -2.58
C ALA A 95 14.62 11.51 -1.32
N SER A 96 13.41 12.09 -1.41
CA SER A 96 12.72 12.71 -0.27
C SER A 96 11.99 11.71 0.65
N TYR A 97 11.84 10.46 0.22
CA TYR A 97 11.00 9.48 0.91
C TYR A 97 11.40 9.23 2.38
N PRO A 98 12.68 9.04 2.74
CA PRO A 98 13.04 8.75 4.14
C PRO A 98 12.62 9.85 5.12
N GLU A 99 12.90 11.11 4.78
CA GLU A 99 12.52 12.27 5.59
C GLU A 99 10.99 12.43 5.65
N LYS A 100 10.33 12.32 4.49
CA LYS A 100 8.86 12.40 4.40
C LYS A 100 8.18 11.32 5.24
N ASN A 101 8.63 10.07 5.17
CA ASN A 101 8.05 8.97 5.92
C ASN A 101 8.26 9.15 7.44
N ALA A 102 9.44 9.59 7.85
CA ALA A 102 9.72 9.88 9.25
C ALA A 102 8.84 11.02 9.80
N GLN A 103 8.61 12.07 9.00
CA GLN A 103 7.71 13.17 9.35
C GLN A 103 6.27 12.68 9.51
N LEU A 104 5.75 11.92 8.54
CA LEU A 104 4.39 11.37 8.59
C LEU A 104 4.16 10.50 9.84
N ILE A 105 5.12 9.62 10.16
CA ILE A 105 5.05 8.79 11.37
C ILE A 105 5.05 9.64 12.64
N LYS A 106 5.86 10.72 12.68
CA LYS A 106 5.94 11.62 13.83
C LYS A 106 4.64 12.42 14.02
N GLU A 107 4.01 12.85 12.94
CA GLU A 107 2.80 13.68 12.96
C GLU A 107 1.51 12.87 13.15
N ALA A 108 1.54 11.56 12.85
CA ALA A 108 0.37 10.68 12.92
C ALA A 108 -0.44 10.80 14.23
N PRO A 109 0.15 10.82 15.45
CA PRO A 109 -0.63 10.93 16.69
C PRO A 109 -1.41 12.25 16.84
N SER A 110 -1.06 13.29 16.07
CA SER A 110 -1.70 14.61 16.12
C SER A 110 -2.76 14.82 15.04
N ALA A 111 -2.95 13.85 14.13
CA ALA A 111 -3.96 13.95 13.09
C ALA A 111 -5.38 13.85 13.68
N GLY A 112 -6.28 14.69 13.17
CA GLY A 112 -7.68 14.69 13.54
C GLY A 112 -8.53 13.76 12.66
N LEU A 113 -9.69 13.38 13.17
CA LEU A 113 -10.78 12.76 12.40
C LEU A 113 -11.80 13.83 12.01
N THR A 114 -12.60 13.57 10.97
CA THR A 114 -13.64 14.51 10.54
C THR A 114 -15.02 14.20 11.13
N GLY A 115 -15.16 13.11 11.89
CA GLY A 115 -16.44 12.66 12.43
C GLY A 115 -17.29 11.88 11.42
N SER A 116 -16.72 11.51 10.27
CA SER A 116 -17.46 10.83 9.20
C SER A 116 -17.90 9.42 9.61
N LEU A 117 -17.27 8.84 10.63
CA LEU A 117 -17.64 7.54 11.21
C LEU A 117 -18.89 7.55 12.09
N GLU A 118 -19.48 8.71 12.42
CA GLU A 118 -20.64 8.76 13.33
C GLU A 118 -21.93 8.20 12.71
N ASN A 119 -22.13 8.40 11.40
CA ASN A 119 -23.28 7.90 10.67
C ASN A 119 -22.91 7.54 9.22
N PRO A 120 -22.07 6.53 9.00
CA PRO A 120 -21.55 6.21 7.68
C PRO A 120 -22.62 5.51 6.82
N LYS A 121 -22.61 5.81 5.52
CA LYS A 121 -23.23 4.93 4.52
C LYS A 121 -22.37 3.68 4.41
N MET A 122 -22.98 2.51 4.59
CA MET A 122 -22.26 1.23 4.58
C MET A 122 -22.85 0.26 3.56
N PRO A 123 -22.30 0.19 2.34
CA PRO A 123 -22.65 -0.88 1.40
C PRO A 123 -22.10 -2.24 1.87
N ASP A 124 -22.56 -3.31 1.22
CA ASP A 124 -22.21 -4.70 1.58
C ASP A 124 -20.71 -5.02 1.42
N SER A 125 -19.97 -4.26 0.60
CA SER A 125 -18.57 -4.51 0.31
C SER A 125 -17.77 -3.21 0.14
N SER A 126 -16.46 -3.28 0.38
CA SER A 126 -15.52 -2.17 0.16
C SER A 126 -14.94 -2.16 -1.27
N GLN A 127 -15.47 -2.95 -2.21
CA GLN A 127 -14.87 -3.14 -3.55
C GLN A 127 -14.80 -1.85 -4.38
N LYS A 128 -15.68 -0.87 -4.12
CA LYS A 128 -15.65 0.47 -4.74
C LYS A 128 -15.03 1.52 -3.81
N LEU A 129 -14.34 1.08 -2.76
CA LEU A 129 -13.61 1.92 -1.80
C LEU A 129 -14.52 2.76 -0.89
N GLU A 130 -15.62 2.17 -0.43
CA GLU A 130 -16.48 2.67 0.64
C GLU A 130 -16.26 1.91 1.95
N LEU A 131 -16.74 2.46 3.07
CA LEU A 131 -16.71 1.77 4.35
C LEU A 131 -17.78 0.65 4.38
N SER A 132 -17.37 -0.62 4.44
CA SER A 132 -18.30 -1.75 4.63
C SER A 132 -18.30 -2.28 6.07
N PRO A 133 -19.30 -3.09 6.47
CA PRO A 133 -19.30 -3.74 7.78
C PRO A 133 -18.07 -4.63 8.04
N GLU A 134 -17.58 -5.32 7.01
CA GLU A 134 -16.34 -6.12 7.10
C GLU A 134 -15.12 -5.24 7.41
N LEU A 135 -14.98 -4.11 6.70
CA LEU A 135 -13.87 -3.19 6.91
C LEU A 135 -13.95 -2.50 8.28
N LEU A 136 -15.16 -2.16 8.74
CA LEU A 136 -15.37 -1.60 10.06
C LEU A 136 -14.95 -2.60 11.16
N LYS A 137 -15.35 -3.86 11.02
CA LYS A 137 -14.91 -4.93 11.95
C LYS A 137 -13.39 -5.10 11.92
N PHE A 138 -12.77 -5.12 10.73
CA PHE A 138 -11.32 -5.18 10.62
C PHE A 138 -10.63 -3.99 11.29
N MET A 139 -11.17 -2.77 11.13
CA MET A 139 -10.66 -1.58 11.80
C MET A 139 -10.68 -1.77 13.32
N GLU A 140 -11.79 -2.23 13.89
CA GLU A 140 -11.91 -2.48 15.34
C GLU A 140 -10.94 -3.56 15.84
N GLU A 141 -10.75 -4.63 15.08
CA GLU A 141 -9.81 -5.70 15.39
C GLU A 141 -8.36 -5.22 15.32
N LEU A 142 -7.98 -4.54 14.23
CA LEU A 142 -6.63 -4.03 14.05
C LEU A 142 -6.29 -2.99 15.11
N MET A 143 -7.20 -2.10 15.49
CA MET A 143 -6.96 -1.09 16.53
C MET A 143 -6.65 -1.70 17.92
N LYS A 144 -7.01 -2.96 18.18
CA LYS A 144 -6.63 -3.68 19.41
C LYS A 144 -5.18 -4.17 19.37
N GLU A 145 -4.65 -4.43 18.19
CA GLU A 145 -3.31 -4.98 17.96
C GLU A 145 -2.29 -3.92 17.53
N HIS A 146 -2.74 -2.89 16.81
CA HIS A 146 -1.93 -1.85 16.16
C HIS A 146 -2.77 -0.58 15.99
N ASP A 147 -2.60 0.37 16.89
CA ASP A 147 -3.27 1.68 16.88
C ASP A 147 -2.49 2.76 16.11
N GLY A 148 -1.31 2.41 15.57
CA GLY A 148 -0.41 3.32 14.87
C GLY A 148 -0.62 3.40 13.35
N PRO A 149 0.35 4.01 12.63
CA PRO A 149 0.28 4.22 11.20
C PRO A 149 0.04 2.95 10.39
N VAL A 150 -0.82 3.07 9.37
CA VAL A 150 -1.04 2.02 8.38
C VAL A 150 -0.64 2.51 7.00
N THR A 151 -0.36 1.56 6.11
CA THR A 151 0.03 1.85 4.74
C THR A 151 -0.87 1.10 3.78
N MET A 152 -1.50 1.82 2.86
CA MET A 152 -2.34 1.28 1.81
C MET A 152 -1.51 1.07 0.55
N LEU A 153 -1.31 -0.19 0.18
CA LEU A 153 -0.74 -0.57 -1.11
C LEU A 153 -1.87 -0.57 -2.15
N ASN A 154 -1.66 0.14 -3.25
CA ASN A 154 -2.55 0.12 -4.41
C ASN A 154 -1.81 -0.42 -5.63
N LEU A 155 -2.44 -1.33 -6.36
CA LEU A 155 -2.13 -1.59 -7.77
C LEU A 155 -3.32 -1.11 -8.62
N LEU A 156 -3.02 -0.44 -9.73
CA LEU A 156 -4.02 0.25 -10.55
C LEU A 156 -3.88 -0.17 -12.01
N LYS A 157 -5.00 -0.61 -12.60
CA LYS A 157 -5.15 -0.79 -14.04
C LYS A 157 -6.14 0.25 -14.54
N PHE A 158 -5.68 1.13 -15.44
CA PHE A 158 -6.51 2.18 -16.02
C PHE A 158 -7.31 1.63 -17.21
N LYS A 159 -8.54 2.12 -17.38
CA LYS A 159 -9.24 2.01 -18.66
C LYS A 159 -8.50 2.82 -19.73
N ALA A 160 -8.79 2.56 -21.00
CA ALA A 160 -8.35 3.43 -22.09
C ALA A 160 -8.74 4.89 -21.82
N GLY A 161 -7.75 5.79 -21.79
CA GLY A 161 -7.94 7.21 -21.46
C GLY A 161 -8.17 7.53 -19.98
N GLY A 162 -8.26 6.53 -19.09
CA GLY A 162 -8.58 6.72 -17.67
C GLY A 162 -7.51 7.43 -16.85
N LYS A 163 -6.25 7.43 -17.32
CA LYS A 163 -5.11 8.03 -16.60
C LYS A 163 -5.30 9.52 -16.30
N GLU A 164 -5.92 10.28 -17.22
CA GLU A 164 -6.16 11.72 -17.02
C GLU A 164 -7.18 11.98 -15.90
N SER A 165 -8.28 11.24 -15.91
CA SER A 165 -9.29 11.28 -14.83
C SER A 165 -8.68 10.85 -13.50
N TYR A 166 -7.82 9.83 -13.50
CA TYR A 166 -7.13 9.42 -12.27
C TYR A 166 -6.12 10.45 -11.77
N TYR A 167 -5.47 11.18 -12.67
CA TYR A 167 -4.60 12.29 -12.29
C TYR A 167 -5.40 13.40 -11.59
N GLN A 168 -6.59 13.73 -12.10
CA GLN A 168 -7.51 14.66 -11.45
C GLN A 168 -7.94 14.14 -10.06
N TYR A 169 -8.30 12.85 -9.94
CA TYR A 169 -8.54 12.21 -8.64
C TYR A 169 -7.37 12.46 -7.67
N GLY A 170 -6.13 12.25 -8.11
CA GLY A 170 -4.94 12.48 -7.30
C GLY A 170 -4.80 13.92 -6.78
N GLN A 171 -5.15 14.92 -7.59
CA GLN A 171 -5.11 16.34 -7.17
C GLN A 171 -6.14 16.65 -6.08
N HIS A 172 -7.34 16.08 -6.19
CA HIS A 172 -8.38 16.22 -5.16
C HIS A 172 -8.06 15.41 -3.90
N PHE A 173 -7.52 14.20 -4.08
CA PHE A 173 -7.14 13.28 -3.01
C PHE A 173 -6.19 13.93 -2.01
N ILE A 174 -5.19 14.69 -2.46
CA ILE A 174 -4.24 15.41 -1.59
C ILE A 174 -4.98 16.26 -0.54
N LYS A 175 -6.04 16.97 -0.96
CA LYS A 175 -6.81 17.83 -0.07
C LYS A 175 -7.72 17.03 0.86
N VAL A 176 -8.40 16.01 0.34
CA VAL A 176 -9.39 15.22 1.10
C VAL A 176 -8.73 14.29 2.12
N ALA A 177 -7.70 13.56 1.70
CA ALA A 177 -6.94 12.68 2.57
C ALA A 177 -6.10 13.47 3.58
N GLY A 178 -5.55 14.62 3.17
CA GLY A 178 -4.73 15.49 4.03
C GLY A 178 -5.46 15.98 5.28
N LYS A 179 -6.79 16.19 5.23
CA LYS A 179 -7.60 16.52 6.42
C LYS A 179 -7.51 15.47 7.53
N ARG A 180 -7.18 14.23 7.17
CA ARG A 180 -7.10 13.04 8.04
C ARG A 180 -5.67 12.52 8.18
N GLY A 181 -4.68 13.32 7.77
CA GLY A 181 -3.26 12.96 7.76
C GLY A 181 -2.87 11.94 6.68
N GLY A 182 -3.74 11.66 5.71
CA GLY A 182 -3.43 10.75 4.61
C GLY A 182 -2.48 11.38 3.58
N ASP A 183 -1.49 10.61 3.13
CA ASP A 183 -0.49 11.08 2.17
C ASP A 183 -0.01 9.96 1.22
N ALA A 184 -0.01 10.25 -0.09
CA ALA A 184 0.60 9.38 -1.09
C ALA A 184 2.13 9.54 -1.08
N LYS A 185 2.80 8.75 -0.24
CA LYS A 185 4.25 8.85 0.00
C LYS A 185 5.12 8.26 -1.11
N ILE A 186 4.61 7.27 -1.85
CA ILE A 186 5.24 6.74 -3.08
C ILE A 186 4.16 6.55 -4.15
N VAL A 187 4.47 7.00 -5.37
CA VAL A 187 3.71 6.72 -6.59
C VAL A 187 4.71 6.35 -7.68
N GLY A 188 4.42 5.30 -8.44
CA GLY A 188 5.32 4.75 -9.45
C GLY A 188 4.59 4.06 -10.58
N ASN A 189 5.19 4.06 -11.77
CA ASN A 189 4.63 3.34 -12.91
C ASN A 189 5.16 1.90 -12.92
N VAL A 190 4.32 0.92 -13.24
CA VAL A 190 4.76 -0.44 -13.52
C VAL A 190 5.53 -0.43 -14.85
N VAL A 191 6.69 -1.09 -14.90
CA VAL A 191 7.59 -1.14 -16.05
C VAL A 191 7.76 -2.59 -16.49
N SER A 192 6.65 -3.22 -16.89
CA SER A 192 6.61 -4.59 -17.39
C SER A 192 5.80 -4.65 -18.68
N LYS A 193 6.22 -5.49 -19.63
CA LYS A 193 5.43 -5.81 -20.83
C LYS A 193 4.44 -6.95 -20.60
N ASP A 194 4.66 -7.73 -19.55
CA ASP A 194 3.90 -8.94 -19.24
C ASP A 194 2.82 -8.70 -18.16
N SER A 195 2.67 -7.44 -17.71
CA SER A 195 1.69 -7.05 -16.70
C SER A 195 0.80 -5.94 -17.23
N ASP A 196 -0.50 -6.09 -16.99
CA ASP A 196 -1.50 -5.08 -17.30
C ASP A 196 -1.61 -3.97 -16.24
N TRP A 197 -0.98 -4.14 -15.08
CA TRP A 197 -0.94 -3.10 -14.05
C TRP A 197 -0.15 -1.90 -14.58
N ASN A 198 -0.66 -0.69 -14.32
CA ASN A 198 -0.05 0.54 -14.83
C ASN A 198 0.69 1.31 -13.74
N GLU A 199 0.15 1.32 -12.52
CA GLU A 199 0.65 2.16 -11.43
C GLU A 199 0.60 1.43 -10.09
N ILE A 200 1.61 1.70 -9.26
CA ILE A 200 1.65 1.39 -7.84
C ILE A 200 1.58 2.69 -7.04
N SER A 201 0.80 2.70 -5.97
CA SER A 201 0.89 3.75 -4.97
C SER A 201 0.90 3.19 -3.55
N ILE A 202 1.69 3.83 -2.69
CA ILE A 202 1.85 3.49 -1.28
C ILE A 202 1.45 4.73 -0.50
N VAL A 203 0.35 4.60 0.25
CA VAL A 203 -0.32 5.72 0.89
C VAL A 203 -0.30 5.53 2.40
N HIS A 204 0.20 6.52 3.12
CA HIS A 204 0.20 6.56 4.57
C HIS A 204 -1.16 7.02 5.10
N TYR A 205 -1.60 6.44 6.21
CA TYR A 205 -2.59 7.03 7.10
C TYR A 205 -2.11 6.94 8.56
N PRO A 206 -2.48 7.89 9.42
CA PRO A 206 -2.09 7.90 10.82
C PRO A 206 -2.55 6.67 11.61
N SER A 207 -3.70 6.10 11.23
CA SER A 207 -4.16 4.77 11.67
C SER A 207 -5.24 4.24 10.72
N ILE A 208 -5.64 2.98 10.88
CA ILE A 208 -6.76 2.40 10.11
C ILE A 208 -8.06 3.19 10.33
N LYS A 209 -8.25 3.78 11.51
CA LYS A 209 -9.40 4.63 11.81
C LYS A 209 -9.46 5.87 10.93
N HIS A 210 -8.32 6.49 10.63
CA HIS A 210 -8.25 7.66 9.75
C HIS A 210 -8.56 7.30 8.29
N PHE A 211 -8.13 6.12 7.84
CA PHE A 211 -8.51 5.60 6.54
C PHE A 211 -10.02 5.34 6.44
N CYS A 212 -10.60 4.66 7.43
CA CYS A 212 -12.05 4.41 7.46
C CYS A 212 -12.87 5.70 7.57
N ASP A 213 -12.41 6.69 8.33
CA ASP A 213 -13.04 8.03 8.40
C ASP A 213 -13.00 8.74 7.05
N MET A 214 -11.94 8.54 6.24
CA MET A 214 -11.92 9.02 4.87
C MET A 214 -12.98 8.31 4.01
N LEU A 215 -13.06 6.98 4.06
CA LEU A 215 -14.01 6.22 3.24
C LEU A 215 -15.47 6.52 3.60
N ALA A 216 -15.75 6.86 4.86
CA ALA A 216 -17.07 7.26 5.31
C ALA A 216 -17.44 8.71 4.91
N GLY A 217 -16.46 9.53 4.52
CA GLY A 217 -16.66 10.94 4.20
C GLY A 217 -17.30 11.17 2.84
N GLU A 218 -18.36 11.97 2.78
CA GLU A 218 -18.99 12.37 1.51
C GLU A 218 -18.03 13.16 0.62
N ASP A 219 -17.08 13.90 1.22
CA ASP A 219 -16.06 14.64 0.49
C ASP A 219 -15.08 13.73 -0.26
N TYR A 220 -14.83 12.54 0.27
CA TYR A 220 -14.07 11.51 -0.43
C TYR A 220 -14.91 10.78 -1.48
N GLN A 221 -16.13 10.36 -1.12
CA GLN A 221 -16.96 9.59 -2.04
C GLN A 221 -17.31 10.38 -3.31
N ALA A 222 -17.51 11.70 -3.21
CA ALA A 222 -17.72 12.55 -4.38
C ALA A 222 -16.57 12.43 -5.40
N ILE A 223 -15.31 12.52 -4.95
CA ILE A 223 -14.15 12.45 -5.85
C ILE A 223 -13.83 11.01 -6.30
N ASN A 224 -14.21 10.03 -5.48
CA ASN A 224 -14.10 8.60 -5.81
C ASN A 224 -15.04 8.26 -6.99
N ASP A 225 -16.32 8.66 -6.86
CA ASP A 225 -17.36 8.43 -7.86
C ASP A 225 -17.10 9.20 -9.17
N GLU A 226 -16.71 10.48 -9.06
CA GLU A 226 -16.52 11.34 -10.21
C GLU A 226 -15.26 10.98 -11.03
N PHE A 227 -14.15 10.68 -10.35
CA PHE A 227 -12.84 10.58 -11.03
C PHE A 227 -12.19 9.20 -10.94
N ARG A 228 -12.27 8.52 -9.78
CA ARG A 228 -11.52 7.27 -9.52
C ARG A 228 -12.18 6.05 -10.16
N LEU A 229 -13.45 5.80 -9.84
CA LEU A 229 -14.20 4.65 -10.34
C LEU A 229 -14.33 4.60 -11.88
N PRO A 230 -14.63 5.71 -12.60
CA PRO A 230 -14.67 5.67 -14.05
C PRO A 230 -13.29 5.44 -14.68
N ALA A 231 -12.19 5.87 -14.04
CA ALA A 231 -10.84 5.75 -14.56
C ALA A 231 -10.25 4.33 -14.51
N LEU A 232 -10.66 3.52 -13.54
CA LEU A 232 -10.04 2.22 -13.28
C LEU A 232 -10.81 1.08 -13.94
N GLU A 233 -10.06 0.19 -14.60
CA GLU A 233 -10.53 -1.11 -15.07
C GLU A 233 -10.47 -2.14 -13.94
N ASP A 234 -9.38 -2.14 -13.18
CA ASP A 234 -9.18 -3.02 -12.02
C ASP A 234 -8.29 -2.34 -10.98
N THR A 235 -8.40 -2.78 -9.73
CA THR A 235 -7.57 -2.28 -8.64
C THR A 235 -7.42 -3.31 -7.53
N LEU A 236 -6.22 -3.37 -6.96
CA LEU A 236 -5.96 -4.03 -5.70
C LEU A 236 -5.71 -2.95 -4.64
N LEU A 237 -6.33 -3.06 -3.47
CA LEU A 237 -6.00 -2.23 -2.32
C LEU A 237 -5.83 -3.09 -1.07
N VAL A 238 -4.62 -3.07 -0.51
CA VAL A 238 -4.26 -3.87 0.67
C VAL A 238 -3.81 -2.94 1.80
N CYS A 239 -4.44 -3.06 2.95
CA CYS A 239 -3.96 -2.46 4.19
C CYS A 239 -2.76 -3.26 4.69
N THR A 240 -1.67 -2.56 5.01
CA THR A 240 -0.41 -3.13 5.51
C THR A 240 0.08 -2.35 6.74
N THR A 241 0.89 -2.99 7.59
CA THR A 241 1.61 -2.32 8.68
C THR A 241 3.11 -2.40 8.42
N GLU A 242 3.78 -1.26 8.32
CA GLU A 242 5.22 -1.21 8.04
C GLU A 242 6.04 -1.74 9.22
N PHE A 243 7.12 -2.46 8.89
CA PHE A 243 8.14 -2.77 9.88
C PHE A 243 9.02 -1.55 10.06
N GLY A 244 9.57 -1.38 11.26
CA GLY A 244 10.70 -0.48 11.42
C GLY A 244 11.84 -0.94 10.53
N VAL A 245 12.24 -0.13 9.55
CA VAL A 245 13.45 -0.40 8.75
C VAL A 245 14.63 -0.41 9.73
N MET A 246 15.49 -1.42 9.67
CA MET A 246 16.65 -1.65 10.55
C MET A 246 17.18 -0.34 11.17
N GLY A 247 16.87 -0.10 12.45
CA GLY A 247 17.21 1.13 13.18
C GLY A 247 16.02 1.90 13.76
N SER A 248 14.79 1.74 13.26
CA SER A 248 13.59 2.31 13.90
C SER A 248 12.87 1.26 14.74
N LYS A 249 12.78 1.48 16.06
CA LYS A 249 11.95 0.67 16.96
C LYS A 249 10.47 0.96 16.67
N ALA A 250 9.88 0.26 15.70
CA ALA A 250 8.43 0.08 15.71
C ALA A 250 8.15 -1.12 16.62
N LYS A 251 7.38 -0.91 17.70
CA LYS A 251 6.88 -2.00 18.52
C LYS A 251 5.97 -2.86 17.63
N LEU A 252 6.32 -4.13 17.50
CA LEU A 252 5.37 -5.18 17.14
C LEU A 252 4.67 -5.65 18.41
#